data_AF-A0A2N4TXS0-F1
#
_entry.id   AF-A0A2N4TXS0-F1
#
_cell.length_a   1.000
_cell.length_b   1.000
_cell.length_c   1.000
_cell.angle_alpha   90.00
_cell.angle_beta   90.00
_cell.angle_gamma   90.00
#
_symmetry.space_group_name_H-M   'P 1'
#
loop_
_entity.id
_entity.type
_entity.pdbx_description
1 polymer ?
#
loop_
_entity_poly.entity_id
_entity_poly.type
_entity_poly.pdbx_seq_one_letter_code
_entity_poly.pdbx_strand_id
1 'polypeptide(L)'
;MASIGDSVELSWFVGKEFELSGVHEGQVRNPRVDDFATHFTFVLDGRAYTAAEDPDDGYRSSLERVFCSSVEDVTNRFPPVRVRGTWSDDMDGASGEVIQFKDCVTGRVVITVGTHNHDDYYPCFVGSFIPDNMVINRSEEERQLALQENMAAIKAKDGQREWGTW
;
A
#
# COMPACT_ATOMS: atom_id res chain seq x y z
N MET A 1 9.36 19.47 2.69
CA MET A 1 9.16 18.08 3.15
C MET A 1 7.92 18.07 4.01
N ALA A 2 7.06 17.05 3.89
CA ALA A 2 5.88 16.93 4.76
C ALA A 2 6.31 16.73 6.22
N SER A 3 5.67 17.44 7.13
CA SER A 3 5.84 17.39 8.58
C SER A 3 4.82 16.42 9.18
N ILE A 4 5.00 16.03 10.45
CA ILE A 4 4.00 15.22 11.17
C ILE A 4 2.64 15.93 11.13
N GLY A 5 1.60 15.18 10.76
CA GLY A 5 0.23 15.67 10.61
C GLY A 5 -0.12 16.15 9.19
N ASP A 6 0.87 16.36 8.31
CA ASP A 6 0.61 16.77 6.93
C ASP A 6 -0.07 15.61 6.17
N SER A 7 -1.19 15.91 5.51
CA SER A 7 -1.90 14.98 4.65
C SER A 7 -1.12 14.69 3.36
N VAL A 8 -1.26 13.47 2.85
CA VAL A 8 -0.63 13.00 1.62
C VAL A 8 -1.68 12.26 0.79
N GLU A 9 -1.77 12.62 -0.49
CA GLU A 9 -2.67 11.94 -1.44
C GLU A 9 -2.11 10.58 -1.83
N LEU A 10 -2.98 9.57 -2.00
CA LEU A 10 -2.58 8.23 -2.44
C LEU A 10 -1.83 8.23 -3.78
N SER A 11 -2.25 9.11 -4.69
CA SER A 11 -1.60 9.29 -6.00
C SER A 11 -0.13 9.69 -5.90
N TRP A 12 0.30 10.28 -4.78
CA TRP A 12 1.69 10.67 -4.57
C TRP A 12 2.63 9.46 -4.54
N PHE A 13 2.17 8.28 -4.14
CA PHE A 13 2.99 7.07 -4.06
C PHE A 13 3.12 6.35 -5.41
N VAL A 14 2.21 6.61 -6.34
CA VAL A 14 2.08 5.83 -7.59
C VAL A 14 3.28 6.09 -8.50
N GLY A 15 3.85 5.00 -9.03
CA GLY A 15 5.00 5.03 -9.93
C GLY A 15 6.34 5.27 -9.25
N LYS A 16 6.36 5.49 -7.92
CA LYS A 16 7.58 5.68 -7.14
C LYS A 16 8.02 4.41 -6.47
N GLU A 17 9.33 4.32 -6.23
CA GLU A 17 9.95 3.27 -5.43
C GLU A 17 10.35 3.81 -4.07
N PHE A 18 10.28 2.94 -3.07
CA PHE A 18 10.56 3.26 -1.67
C PHE A 18 11.23 2.08 -0.98
N GLU A 19 11.90 2.37 0.13
CA GLU A 19 12.35 1.39 1.11
C GLU A 19 11.30 1.20 2.21
N LEU A 20 10.53 0.12 2.12
CA LEU A 20 9.58 -0.29 3.15
C LEU A 20 10.33 -0.95 4.31
N SER A 21 10.15 -0.45 5.53
CA SER A 21 10.91 -0.93 6.71
C SER A 21 10.07 -1.15 7.97
N GLY A 22 8.76 -0.97 7.89
CA GLY A 22 7.87 -1.24 9.01
C GLY A 22 6.41 -1.05 8.67
N VAL A 23 5.55 -1.70 9.43
CA VAL A 23 4.10 -1.54 9.39
C VAL A 23 3.52 -1.57 10.80
N HIS A 24 2.34 -1.01 11.00
CA HIS A 24 1.62 -1.09 12.26
C HIS A 24 0.12 -0.97 12.02
N GLU A 25 -0.64 -1.87 12.63
CA GLU A 25 -2.10 -1.81 12.68
C GLU A 25 -2.52 -1.43 14.09
N GLY A 26 -3.50 -0.54 14.20
CA GLY A 26 -3.98 -0.10 15.50
C GLY A 26 -5.20 0.79 15.42
N GLN A 27 -5.43 1.49 16.53
CA GLN A 27 -6.51 2.45 16.67
C GLN A 27 -5.94 3.83 16.97
N VAL A 28 -6.44 4.86 16.29
CA VAL A 28 -6.06 6.26 16.53
C VAL A 28 -7.29 7.05 16.92
N ARG A 29 -7.18 7.92 17.92
CA ARG A 29 -8.30 8.79 18.31
C ARG A 29 -8.62 9.74 17.17
N ASN A 30 -9.85 9.68 16.67
CA ASN A 30 -10.38 10.62 15.71
C ASN A 30 -10.97 11.83 16.46
N PRO A 31 -10.38 13.03 16.31
CA PRO A 31 -10.83 14.21 17.04
C PRO A 31 -12.21 14.74 16.59
N ARG A 32 -12.74 14.28 15.44
CA ARG A 32 -14.06 14.70 14.94
C ARG A 32 -15.21 14.04 15.68
N VAL A 33 -15.08 12.74 15.95
CA VAL A 33 -16.15 11.90 16.52
C VAL A 33 -15.95 11.56 17.99
N ASP A 34 -14.81 11.95 18.58
CA ASP A 34 -14.40 11.53 19.93
C ASP A 34 -14.42 10.00 20.12
N ASP A 35 -14.03 9.27 19.07
CA ASP A 35 -13.95 7.81 19.03
C ASP A 35 -12.62 7.37 18.39
N PHE A 36 -12.36 6.07 18.36
CA PHE A 36 -11.19 5.47 17.74
C PHE A 36 -11.49 4.99 16.32
N ALA A 37 -10.68 5.42 15.37
CA ALA A 37 -10.69 4.91 14.00
C ALA A 37 -9.60 3.84 13.82
N THR A 38 -9.89 2.82 13.02
CA THR A 38 -8.86 1.87 12.58
C THR A 38 -7.82 2.62 11.77
N HIS A 39 -6.56 2.27 11.95
CA HIS A 39 -5.50 2.81 11.10
C HIS A 39 -4.47 1.75 10.72
N PHE A 40 -3.86 2.01 9.57
CA PHE A 40 -2.75 1.23 9.05
C PHE A 40 -1.58 2.17 8.76
N THR A 41 -0.47 1.98 9.48
CA THR A 41 0.74 2.77 9.34
C THR A 41 1.81 1.97 8.61
N PHE A 42 2.53 2.59 7.70
CA PHE A 42 3.64 1.99 6.96
C PHE A 42 4.83 2.95 6.86
N VAL A 43 6.04 2.41 6.94
CA VAL A 43 7.29 3.19 6.97
C VAL A 43 8.00 3.08 5.62
N LEU A 44 8.03 4.18 4.86
CA LEU A 44 8.70 4.30 3.56
C LEU A 44 9.85 5.31 3.67
N ASP A 45 11.04 4.94 3.22
CA ASP A 45 12.25 5.78 3.27
C ASP A 45 12.50 6.40 4.65
N GLY A 46 12.25 5.60 5.70
CA GLY A 46 12.39 6.03 7.09
C GLY A 46 11.32 7.02 7.58
N ARG A 47 10.18 7.16 6.87
CA ARG A 47 9.04 8.00 7.27
C ARG A 47 7.78 7.18 7.44
N ALA A 48 7.04 7.44 8.52
CA ALA A 48 5.76 6.79 8.76
C ALA A 48 4.61 7.57 8.11
N TYR A 49 3.74 6.83 7.44
CA TYR A 49 2.51 7.29 6.85
C TYR A 49 1.37 6.47 7.44
N THR A 50 0.37 7.14 8.00
CA THR A 50 -0.80 6.51 8.60
C THR A 50 -2.01 6.76 7.72
N ALA A 51 -2.63 5.68 7.26
CA ALA A 51 -3.94 5.67 6.63
C ALA A 51 -4.99 5.44 7.71
N ALA A 52 -5.96 6.35 7.82
CA ALA A 52 -7.02 6.29 8.82
C ALA A 52 -8.38 6.12 8.15
N GLU A 53 -9.19 5.24 8.73
CA GLU A 53 -10.60 5.05 8.42
C GLU A 53 -11.42 6.31 8.79
N ASP A 54 -12.46 6.62 8.01
CA ASP A 54 -13.49 7.61 8.35
C ASP A 54 -14.54 6.96 9.27
N PRO A 55 -14.59 7.35 10.56
CA PRO A 55 -15.57 6.81 11.50
C PRO A 55 -16.97 7.43 11.35
N ASP A 56 -17.12 8.51 10.56
CA ASP A 56 -18.38 9.26 10.39
C ASP A 56 -19.16 8.88 9.11
N ASP A 57 -18.61 8.02 8.24
CA ASP A 57 -19.22 7.69 6.95
C ASP A 57 -20.34 6.62 7.03
N GLY A 58 -20.70 6.23 8.25
CA GLY A 58 -21.68 5.18 8.55
C GLY A 58 -21.02 3.79 8.63
N TYR A 59 -21.67 2.77 8.06
CA TYR A 59 -21.14 1.40 7.99
C TYR A 59 -20.11 1.23 6.83
N ARG A 60 -19.59 2.33 6.26
CA ARG A 60 -18.85 2.33 4.99
C ARG A 60 -17.34 2.33 5.22
N SER A 61 -16.89 2.67 6.42
CA SER A 61 -15.52 2.46 6.89
C SER A 61 -14.49 2.87 5.85
N SER A 62 -14.65 3.96 5.10
CA SER A 62 -13.78 4.29 3.96
C SER A 62 -12.48 4.94 4.43
N LEU A 63 -11.47 5.05 3.55
CA LEU A 63 -10.27 5.83 3.85
C LEU A 63 -10.65 7.33 3.99
N GLU A 64 -10.46 7.92 5.18
CA GLU A 64 -10.61 9.37 5.38
C GLU A 64 -9.41 10.11 4.78
N ARG A 65 -8.20 9.69 5.18
CA ARG A 65 -6.94 10.36 4.81
C ARG A 65 -5.71 9.50 5.05
N VAL A 66 -4.63 9.85 4.37
CA VAL A 66 -3.27 9.44 4.70
C VAL A 66 -2.49 10.66 5.20
N PHE A 67 -1.71 10.51 6.27
CA PHE A 67 -0.91 11.62 6.83
C PHE A 67 0.42 11.12 7.40
N CYS A 68 1.42 12.01 7.48
CA CYS A 68 2.70 11.68 8.10
C CYS A 68 2.56 11.54 9.63
N SER A 69 3.06 10.45 10.19
CA SER A 69 3.01 10.14 11.61
C SER A 69 4.41 9.89 12.20
N SER A 70 4.48 9.63 13.50
CA SER A 70 5.74 9.31 14.16
C SER A 70 6.18 7.88 13.81
N VAL A 71 7.46 7.75 13.44
CA VAL A 71 8.08 6.45 13.18
C VAL A 71 8.26 5.64 14.47
N GLU A 72 8.32 6.30 15.63
CA GLU A 72 8.50 5.63 16.93
C GLU A 72 7.28 4.77 17.32
N ASP A 73 6.11 5.07 16.78
CA ASP A 73 4.87 4.34 17.07
C ASP A 73 4.77 3.01 16.30
N VAL A 74 5.69 2.78 15.34
CA VAL A 74 5.66 1.61 14.46
C VAL A 74 6.47 0.46 15.05
N THR A 75 5.78 -0.51 15.64
CA THR A 75 6.39 -1.63 16.39
C THR A 75 6.87 -2.79 15.53
N ASN A 76 6.18 -3.12 14.43
CA ASN A 76 6.63 -4.18 13.52
C ASN A 76 7.62 -3.59 12.51
N ARG A 77 8.91 -3.92 12.71
CA ARG A 77 10.05 -3.40 11.94
C ARG A 77 10.86 -4.55 11.36
N PHE A 78 11.39 -4.34 10.18
CA PHE A 78 12.15 -5.34 9.43
C PHE A 78 13.23 -4.69 8.55
N PRO A 79 14.24 -5.45 8.08
CA PRO A 79 15.23 -4.94 7.14
C PRO A 79 14.54 -4.31 5.91
N PRO A 80 15.00 -3.14 5.42
CA PRO A 80 14.34 -2.44 4.34
C PRO A 80 14.16 -3.31 3.08
N VAL A 81 12.95 -3.27 2.51
CA VAL A 81 12.57 -3.97 1.28
C VAL A 81 12.18 -2.93 0.24
N ARG A 82 12.74 -3.02 -0.97
CA ARG A 82 12.37 -2.14 -2.08
C ARG A 82 10.98 -2.49 -2.58
N VAL A 83 10.09 -1.51 -2.57
CA VAL A 83 8.71 -1.63 -3.06
C VAL A 83 8.39 -0.52 -4.04
N ARG A 84 7.42 -0.76 -4.94
CA ARG A 84 6.89 0.23 -5.88
C ARG A 84 5.39 0.41 -5.67
N GLY A 85 4.95 1.67 -5.58
CA GLY A 85 3.53 2.01 -5.51
C GLY A 85 2.85 1.89 -6.88
N THR A 86 1.72 1.19 -6.95
CA THR A 86 0.85 1.09 -8.11
C THR A 86 -0.60 1.25 -7.71
N TRP A 87 -1.46 1.70 -8.62
CA TRP A 87 -2.90 1.50 -8.44
C TRP A 87 -3.21 -0.01 -8.43
N SER A 88 -4.25 -0.40 -7.71
CA SER A 88 -4.79 -1.76 -7.78
C SER A 88 -5.29 -2.04 -9.20
N ASP A 89 -4.89 -3.19 -9.75
CA ASP A 89 -5.35 -3.64 -11.07
C ASP A 89 -6.75 -4.32 -10.99
N ASP A 90 -7.19 -4.73 -9.79
CA ASP A 90 -8.41 -5.52 -9.53
C ASP A 90 -9.72 -4.70 -9.50
N MET A 91 -9.75 -3.54 -10.16
CA MET A 91 -10.94 -2.67 -10.14
C MET A 91 -11.80 -2.96 -11.37
N ASP A 92 -12.53 -4.07 -11.32
CA ASP A 92 -13.57 -4.49 -12.28
C ASP A 92 -14.78 -3.52 -12.24
N GLY A 93 -14.56 -2.26 -12.64
CA GLY A 93 -15.60 -1.25 -12.83
C GLY A 93 -15.98 -0.42 -11.61
N ALA A 94 -15.51 -0.77 -10.40
CA ALA A 94 -15.78 0.00 -9.19
C ALA A 94 -14.68 1.04 -8.91
N SER A 95 -15.06 2.31 -8.73
CA SER A 95 -14.20 3.50 -8.62
C SER A 95 -13.40 3.63 -7.30
N GLY A 96 -12.99 2.54 -6.68
CA GLY A 96 -12.24 2.61 -5.42
C GLY A 96 -10.80 3.14 -5.63
N GLU A 97 -10.32 3.88 -4.63
CA GLU A 97 -8.96 4.43 -4.60
C GLU A 97 -8.09 3.54 -3.72
N VAL A 98 -7.48 2.51 -4.33
CA VAL A 98 -6.61 1.56 -3.64
C VAL A 98 -5.22 1.56 -4.24
N ILE A 99 -4.22 1.81 -3.40
CA ILE A 99 -2.81 1.65 -3.75
C ILE A 99 -2.29 0.31 -3.27
N GLN A 100 -1.40 -0.27 -4.06
CA GLN A 100 -0.65 -1.46 -3.72
C GLN A 100 0.84 -1.12 -3.74
N PHE A 101 1.58 -1.59 -2.74
CA PHE A 101 3.03 -1.60 -2.79
C PHE A 101 3.49 -3.01 -3.15
N LYS A 102 4.09 -3.15 -4.32
CA LYS A 102 4.64 -4.42 -4.82
C LYS A 102 6.13 -4.49 -4.53
N ASP A 103 6.61 -5.61 -3.99
CA ASP A 103 8.04 -5.87 -3.82
C ASP A 103 8.74 -5.84 -5.19
N CYS A 104 9.81 -5.05 -5.32
CA CYS A 104 10.48 -4.84 -6.61
C CYS A 104 11.19 -6.09 -7.13
N VAL A 105 11.50 -7.06 -6.26
CA VAL A 105 12.13 -8.33 -6.60
C VAL A 105 11.07 -9.36 -6.96
N THR A 106 10.11 -9.59 -6.07
CA THR A 106 9.11 -10.66 -6.27
C THR A 106 7.97 -10.25 -7.19
N GLY A 107 7.75 -8.95 -7.39
CA GLY A 107 6.61 -8.41 -8.12
C GLY A 107 5.26 -8.58 -7.42
N ARG A 108 5.24 -9.14 -6.21
CA ARG A 108 4.02 -9.46 -5.44
C ARG A 108 3.62 -8.31 -4.53
N VAL A 109 2.32 -8.16 -4.29
CA VAL A 109 1.76 -7.13 -3.41
C VAL A 109 2.10 -7.44 -1.95
N VAL A 110 2.72 -6.49 -1.27
CA VAL A 110 3.10 -6.57 0.15
C VAL A 110 2.16 -5.76 1.01
N ILE A 111 1.76 -4.56 0.55
CA ILE A 111 0.83 -3.70 1.25
C ILE A 111 -0.30 -3.31 0.30
N THR A 112 -1.52 -3.29 0.82
CA THR A 112 -2.70 -2.72 0.15
C THR A 112 -3.33 -1.69 1.08
N VAL A 113 -3.51 -0.46 0.59
CA VAL A 113 -4.12 0.65 1.35
C VAL A 113 -5.13 1.39 0.49
N GLY A 114 -6.32 1.67 1.01
CA GLY A 114 -7.29 2.52 0.32
C GLY A 114 -8.75 2.24 0.67
N THR A 115 -9.64 2.66 -0.23
CA THR A 115 -11.07 2.35 -0.16
C THR A 115 -11.42 1.37 -1.28
N HIS A 116 -11.81 0.15 -0.91
CA HIS A 116 -12.26 -0.87 -1.85
C HIS A 116 -13.79 -0.87 -1.95
N ASN A 117 -14.31 -0.99 -3.17
CA ASN A 117 -15.76 -1.04 -3.44
C ASN A 117 -16.08 -2.42 -3.99
N HIS A 118 -16.46 -3.37 -3.13
CA HIS A 118 -16.61 -4.77 -3.54
C HIS A 118 -17.87 -5.03 -4.40
N ASP A 119 -18.87 -4.14 -4.38
CA ASP A 119 -20.17 -4.34 -5.02
C ASP A 119 -20.94 -3.03 -5.36
N ASP A 120 -20.23 -1.90 -5.51
CA ASP A 120 -20.79 -0.54 -5.70
C ASP A 120 -21.74 -0.04 -4.58
N TYR A 121 -21.98 -0.84 -3.53
CA TYR A 121 -22.94 -0.52 -2.47
C TYR A 121 -22.28 -0.36 -1.10
N TYR A 122 -21.13 -0.99 -0.85
CA TYR A 122 -20.34 -0.82 0.38
C TYR A 122 -18.85 -0.56 0.10
N PRO A 123 -18.39 0.70 0.25
CA PRO A 123 -16.97 0.96 0.42
C PRO A 123 -16.46 0.25 1.67
N CYS A 124 -15.17 -0.07 1.71
CA CYS A 124 -14.47 -0.49 2.91
C CYS A 124 -13.00 -0.08 2.89
N PHE A 125 -12.50 0.34 4.05
CA PHE A 125 -11.10 0.66 4.29
C PHE A 125 -10.32 -0.63 4.24
N VAL A 126 -9.28 -0.61 3.42
CA VAL A 126 -8.31 -1.68 3.33
C VAL A 126 -7.00 -1.13 3.84
N GLY A 127 -6.46 -1.78 4.86
CA GLY A 127 -5.08 -1.67 5.30
C GLY A 127 -4.59 -3.08 5.55
N SER A 128 -3.82 -3.64 4.63
CA SER A 128 -3.39 -5.04 4.67
C SER A 128 -1.90 -5.17 4.44
N PHE A 129 -1.28 -6.10 5.16
CA PHE A 129 0.12 -6.47 5.04
C PHE A 129 0.29 -7.97 4.81
N ILE A 130 0.98 -8.35 3.73
CA ILE A 130 1.24 -9.75 3.34
C ILE A 130 2.77 -9.99 3.40
N PRO A 131 3.31 -10.32 4.59
CA PRO A 131 4.76 -10.46 4.79
C PRO A 131 5.38 -11.57 3.93
N ASP A 132 4.64 -12.63 3.63
CA ASP A 132 5.11 -13.77 2.83
C ASP A 132 5.44 -13.38 1.38
N ASN A 133 4.94 -12.23 0.91
CA ASN A 133 5.24 -11.71 -0.42
C ASN A 133 6.58 -10.96 -0.49
N MET A 134 7.18 -10.62 0.65
CA MET A 134 8.47 -9.94 0.70
C MET A 134 9.63 -10.89 0.36
N VAL A 135 10.60 -10.40 -0.41
CA VAL A 135 11.81 -11.14 -0.78
C VAL A 135 12.58 -11.67 0.44
N ILE A 136 12.60 -10.90 1.54
CA ILE A 136 13.34 -11.25 2.75
C ILE A 136 12.81 -12.51 3.46
N ASN A 137 11.53 -12.84 3.26
CA ASN A 137 10.87 -13.98 3.89
C ASN A 137 10.87 -15.25 3.03
N ARG A 138 11.52 -15.22 1.85
CA ARG A 138 11.58 -16.33 0.89
C ARG A 138 12.89 -17.10 0.96
N SER A 139 12.85 -18.37 0.60
CA SER A 139 14.07 -19.19 0.40
C SER A 139 14.88 -18.68 -0.79
N GLU A 140 16.14 -19.10 -0.91
CA GLU A 140 16.99 -18.70 -2.04
C GLU A 140 16.41 -19.18 -3.38
N GLU A 141 15.88 -20.40 -3.43
CA GLU A 141 15.25 -20.95 -4.64
C GLU A 141 14.02 -20.15 -5.05
N GLU A 142 13.17 -19.79 -4.08
CA GLU A 142 11.98 -18.97 -4.32
C GLU A 142 12.32 -17.55 -4.79
N ARG A 143 13.41 -16.97 -4.27
CA ARG A 143 13.89 -15.65 -4.69
C ARG A 143 14.35 -15.67 -6.14
N GLN A 144 15.13 -16.66 -6.54
CA GLN A 144 15.61 -16.80 -7.92
C GLN A 144 14.46 -17.02 -8.90
N LEU A 145 13.47 -17.83 -8.52
CA LEU A 145 12.27 -18.03 -9.34
C LEU A 145 11.47 -16.72 -9.49
N ALA A 146 11.22 -16.01 -8.39
CA ALA A 146 10.46 -14.76 -8.42
C ALA A 146 11.16 -13.67 -9.25
N LEU A 147 12.50 -13.59 -9.19
CA LEU A 147 13.30 -12.73 -10.06
C LEU A 147 13.09 -13.06 -11.54
N GLN A 148 13.14 -14.34 -11.90
CA GLN A 148 12.94 -14.78 -13.28
C GLN A 148 11.53 -14.45 -13.79
N GLU A 149 10.50 -14.72 -12.99
CA GLU A 149 9.10 -14.43 -13.31
C GLU A 149 8.88 -12.92 -13.51
N ASN A 150 9.37 -12.11 -12.58
CA ASN A 150 9.24 -10.65 -12.65
C ASN A 150 9.98 -10.08 -13.87
N MET A 151 11.19 -10.55 -14.16
CA MET A 151 11.92 -10.16 -15.37
C MET A 151 11.19 -10.56 -16.67
N ALA A 152 10.55 -11.73 -16.69
CA ALA A 152 9.75 -12.17 -17.83
C ALA A 152 8.51 -11.27 -18.02
N ALA A 153 7.83 -10.91 -16.93
CA ALA A 153 6.67 -10.03 -16.95
C ALA A 153 7.01 -8.62 -17.46
N ILE A 154 8.15 -8.05 -17.03
CA ILE A 154 8.64 -6.75 -17.52
C ILE A 154 8.88 -6.81 -19.04
N LYS A 155 9.60 -7.84 -19.51
CA LYS A 155 9.87 -8.02 -20.95
C LYS A 155 8.59 -8.18 -21.78
N ALA A 156 7.59 -8.90 -21.26
CA ALA A 156 6.31 -9.07 -21.95
C ALA A 156 5.54 -7.74 -22.09
N LYS A 157 5.54 -6.90 -21.04
CA LYS A 157 4.92 -5.57 -21.08
C LYS A 157 5.63 -4.62 -22.05
N ASP A 158 6.96 -4.64 -22.09
CA ASP A 158 7.73 -3.83 -23.04
C ASP A 158 7.50 -4.27 -24.49
N GLY A 159 7.45 -5.58 -24.75
CA GLY A 159 7.13 -6.12 -26.07
C GLY A 159 5.72 -5.74 -26.55
N GLN A 160 4.71 -5.71 -25.66
CA GLN A 160 3.35 -5.27 -26.03
C GLN A 160 3.26 -3.77 -26.35
N ARG A 161 4.11 -2.92 -25.76
CA ARG A 161 4.17 -1.48 -26.07
C ARG A 161 4.69 -1.19 -27.48
N GLU A 162 5.53 -2.06 -28.04
CA GLU A 162 6.10 -1.89 -29.40
C GLU A 162 5.10 -2.19 -30.53
N TRP A 163 4.02 -2.95 -30.25
CA TRP A 163 2.98 -3.29 -31.25
C TRP A 163 1.69 -2.47 -31.12
N GLY A 164 1.57 -1.62 -30.10
CA GLY A 164 0.34 -0.94 -29.70
C GLY A 164 0.18 0.52 -30.13
N THR A 165 1.11 1.09 -30.91
CA THR A 165 0.97 2.45 -31.46
C THR A 165 0.42 2.41 -32.88
N TRP A 166 -0.89 2.64 -33.02
CA TRP A 166 -1.56 3.10 -34.24
C TRP A 166 -2.54 4.22 -33.89
#